data_AF-A0A7X9MLV5-F1
#
_entry.id   AF-A0A7X9MLV5-F1
#
_cell.length_a   1.000
_cell.length_b   1.000
_cell.length_c   1.000
_cell.angle_alpha   90.00
_cell.angle_beta   90.00
_cell.angle_gamma   90.00
#
_symmetry.space_group_name_H-M   'P 1'
#
loop_
_entity.id
_entity.type
_entity.pdbx_description
1 polymer ?
#
loop_
_entity_poly.entity_id
_entity_poly.type
_entity_poly.pdbx_seq_one_letter_code
_entity_poly.pdbx_strand_id
1 'polypeptide(L)'
;MPSNPPLSPSENPVAAGRPGIGPRILDLTRRALGLDRPSPRADVSVVLHGDETEGRGLDPVETTQLHRIRLFGATGAVLMAIGALGAGAQPVLQNPVQGVRGLGLAARMPSAALTVTMTGIVLVVLAWLLLGRFAIGRRDPDGQPRRLTRSQLDRTLLLWIVPLVVAPPMFSKDVYSYLAQSEIAARGLDPYAIGPAGALGVDHVLTRTVPNIWRDTSAPYGPAFLWLGEKIAALTGENIVAGIFVHRLLALVGVALIVWALPRLARRCGVASVSALWLGAANPLLLFHLVAGVHNEALMLGLMLTGVELALRGVYGDTPDGRAYRNRATAWIAAGTALIALSAMIKLPSLLALGFVGMALARRRGGGVRAVVTTAVMLGIGAVLVIGVVSWGSGLGLGWTQTLGTATEVRSWMSIPTLLGMGTGLGGVLLGLGDHTTAVLSITRPIAAVVAAFITVRMLLATLTGRIHPVGALGVSLGAIVLLFPVVQPWYLLWAVISLAAWATRPIFRIPTIAFSSVVSVILMPNGGEYQPFIIVQAAIATIAVVGLLIVATRNILPWRGEERAPARPPETADA
;
A
#
# COMPACT_ATOMS: atom_id res chain seq x y z
N MET A 1 80.26 41.50 -30.84
CA MET A 1 79.57 42.80 -30.70
C MET A 1 78.68 43.02 -31.91
N PRO A 2 77.53 43.70 -31.77
CA PRO A 2 76.21 43.11 -32.00
C PRO A 2 75.39 43.76 -33.12
N SER A 3 74.27 43.14 -33.50
CA SER A 3 73.11 43.84 -34.05
C SER A 3 71.79 43.08 -33.75
N ASN A 4 70.93 43.69 -32.93
CA ASN A 4 69.52 43.31 -32.78
C ASN A 4 68.71 43.79 -33.99
N PRO A 5 67.64 43.06 -34.34
CA PRO A 5 66.35 43.73 -34.67
C PRO A 5 65.15 42.94 -34.04
N PRO A 6 63.86 43.30 -34.27
CA PRO A 6 63.01 43.99 -33.31
C PRO A 6 61.87 43.13 -32.71
N LEU A 7 61.21 43.71 -31.70
CA LEU A 7 60.07 43.21 -30.94
C LEU A 7 58.89 42.73 -31.82
N SER A 8 58.35 41.56 -31.48
CA SER A 8 57.06 41.05 -31.99
C SER A 8 55.95 41.18 -30.92
N PRO A 9 54.68 41.29 -31.32
CA PRO A 9 53.61 41.79 -30.45
C PRO A 9 53.01 40.72 -29.54
N SER A 10 52.53 41.21 -28.39
CA SER A 10 51.82 40.54 -27.31
C SER A 10 50.79 39.49 -27.73
N GLU A 11 50.92 38.28 -27.19
CA GLU A 11 49.84 37.28 -27.14
C GLU A 11 48.69 37.80 -26.27
N ASN A 12 47.53 38.02 -26.89
CA ASN A 12 46.26 38.18 -26.17
C ASN A 12 45.84 36.83 -25.58
N PRO A 13 45.55 36.72 -24.27
CA PRO A 13 45.01 35.50 -23.71
C PRO A 13 43.59 35.28 -24.25
N VAL A 14 43.38 34.12 -24.89
CA VAL A 14 42.08 33.65 -25.34
C VAL A 14 41.13 33.66 -24.13
N ALA A 15 40.14 34.54 -24.20
CA ALA A 15 39.07 34.63 -23.23
C ALA A 15 38.32 33.29 -23.17
N ALA A 16 38.49 32.56 -22.06
CA ALA A 16 37.60 31.47 -21.70
C ALA A 16 36.19 32.03 -21.54
N GLY A 17 35.37 31.89 -22.59
CA GLY A 17 33.98 32.31 -22.60
C GLY A 17 33.24 31.67 -21.42
N ARG A 18 32.68 32.50 -20.54
CA ARG A 18 31.80 32.05 -19.47
C ARG A 18 30.65 31.25 -20.12
N PRO A 19 30.39 29.99 -19.74
CA PRO A 19 29.28 29.24 -20.30
C PRO A 19 27.98 29.98 -20.00
N GLY A 20 27.20 30.24 -21.04
CA GLY A 20 25.92 30.93 -20.93
C GLY A 20 24.98 30.26 -19.93
N ILE A 21 23.99 31.01 -19.46
CA ILE A 21 23.03 30.55 -18.44
C ILE A 21 22.23 29.32 -18.92
N GLY A 22 21.94 29.21 -20.23
CA GLY A 22 21.20 28.09 -20.84
C GLY A 22 21.86 26.71 -20.64
N PRO A 23 23.14 26.50 -21.02
CA PRO A 23 23.88 25.27 -20.76
C PRO A 23 23.86 24.83 -19.29
N ARG A 24 24.00 25.78 -18.35
CA ARG A 24 23.98 25.48 -16.90
C ARG A 24 22.61 25.01 -16.42
N ILE A 25 21.52 25.61 -16.91
CA ILE A 25 20.15 25.20 -16.56
C ILE A 25 19.85 23.81 -17.12
N LEU A 26 20.27 23.53 -18.36
CA LEU A 26 20.13 22.21 -18.98
C LEU A 26 20.90 21.14 -18.21
N ASP A 27 22.14 21.43 -17.79
CA ASP A 27 22.94 20.52 -16.97
C ASP A 27 22.29 20.29 -15.61
N LEU A 28 21.87 21.35 -14.90
CA LEU A 28 21.17 21.24 -13.62
C LEU A 28 19.88 20.41 -13.74
N THR A 29 19.12 20.60 -14.83
CA THR A 29 17.89 19.85 -15.09
C THR A 29 18.20 18.38 -15.36
N ARG A 30 19.23 18.08 -16.15
CA ARG A 30 19.69 16.70 -16.39
C ARG A 30 20.18 16.03 -15.11
N ARG A 31 20.91 16.75 -14.25
CA ARG A 31 21.32 16.28 -12.92
C ARG A 31 20.11 15.94 -12.05
N ALA A 32 19.16 16.86 -11.95
CA ALA A 32 17.96 16.72 -11.12
C ALA A 32 17.08 15.55 -11.59
N LEU A 33 16.92 15.38 -12.91
CA LEU A 33 16.23 14.25 -13.51
C LEU A 33 17.06 12.94 -13.49
N GLY A 34 18.30 13.01 -13.00
CA GLY A 34 19.22 11.88 -12.91
C GLY A 34 19.61 11.31 -14.27
N LEU A 35 19.69 12.13 -15.32
CA LEU A 35 20.06 11.72 -16.68
C LEU A 35 21.58 11.65 -16.90
N ASP A 36 22.38 12.21 -16.00
CA ASP A 36 23.85 12.23 -16.06
C ASP A 36 24.50 10.84 -15.93
N ARG A 37 25.79 10.73 -16.32
CA ARG A 37 26.57 9.49 -16.16
C ARG A 37 26.46 8.95 -14.72
N PRO A 38 26.38 7.62 -14.51
CA PRO A 38 26.23 7.04 -13.18
C PRO A 38 27.30 7.59 -12.24
N SER A 39 26.90 8.34 -11.22
CA SER A 39 27.80 8.72 -10.14
C SER A 39 27.88 7.54 -9.15
N PRO A 40 29.05 7.21 -8.59
CA PRO A 40 29.18 6.16 -7.59
C PRO A 40 28.47 6.44 -6.25
N ARG A 41 27.85 7.62 -6.09
CA ARG A 41 27.29 8.09 -4.81
C ARG A 41 25.85 8.55 -5.02
N ALA A 42 24.93 7.83 -4.36
CA ALA A 42 23.51 8.15 -4.15
C ALA A 42 22.50 7.87 -5.28
N ASP A 43 22.56 6.70 -5.92
CA ASP A 43 21.38 6.18 -6.65
C ASP A 43 20.38 5.58 -5.64
N VAL A 44 19.07 5.80 -5.85
CA VAL A 44 17.99 5.29 -4.99
C VAL A 44 18.08 3.77 -4.85
N SER A 45 18.50 3.09 -5.91
CA SER A 45 18.75 1.65 -5.92
C SER A 45 19.82 1.25 -4.90
N VAL A 46 20.94 1.96 -4.85
CA VAL A 46 22.03 1.66 -3.90
C VAL A 46 21.60 1.91 -2.45
N VAL A 47 20.75 2.91 -2.21
CA VAL A 47 20.32 3.30 -0.87
C VAL A 47 19.24 2.36 -0.31
N LEU A 48 18.29 1.92 -1.15
CA LEU A 48 17.10 1.19 -0.70
C LEU A 48 17.15 -0.32 -0.95
N HIS A 49 17.99 -0.78 -1.88
CA HIS A 49 17.98 -2.15 -2.37
C HIS A 49 19.29 -2.92 -2.12
N GLY A 50 19.18 -4.24 -2.14
CA GLY A 50 20.22 -5.22 -1.93
C GLY A 50 19.61 -6.62 -2.07
N ASP A 51 20.37 -7.56 -2.63
CA ASP A 51 19.87 -8.90 -2.92
C ASP A 51 19.64 -9.72 -1.65
N GLU A 52 18.57 -10.51 -1.65
CA GLU A 52 18.20 -11.45 -0.61
C GLU A 52 17.88 -12.81 -1.22
N THR A 53 18.64 -13.83 -0.81
CA THR A 53 18.40 -15.21 -1.22
C THR A 53 17.31 -15.86 -0.38
N GLU A 54 16.58 -16.80 -1.00
CA GLU A 54 15.67 -17.70 -0.29
C GLU A 54 16.45 -18.52 0.74
N GLY A 55 15.78 -18.85 1.86
CA GLY A 55 16.43 -19.59 2.94
C GLY A 55 16.28 -21.10 2.82
N ARG A 56 17.17 -21.85 3.48
CA ARG A 56 17.17 -23.33 3.51
C ARG A 56 16.01 -23.96 4.31
N GLY A 57 15.20 -23.14 4.98
CA GLY A 57 14.20 -23.57 5.94
C GLY A 57 14.62 -23.30 7.38
N LEU A 58 13.67 -23.44 8.31
CA LEU A 58 13.91 -23.28 9.74
C LEU A 58 14.38 -24.58 10.37
N ASP A 59 15.21 -24.48 11.40
CA ASP A 59 15.55 -25.63 12.23
C ASP A 59 14.35 -26.09 13.12
N PRO A 60 14.43 -27.23 13.84
CA PRO A 60 13.33 -27.72 14.68
C PRO A 60 12.94 -26.77 15.82
N VAL A 61 13.90 -26.03 16.39
CA VAL A 61 13.67 -25.07 17.48
C VAL A 61 12.94 -23.84 16.94
N GLU A 62 13.46 -23.28 15.85
CA GLU A 62 12.88 -22.16 15.11
C GLU A 62 11.46 -22.51 14.60
N THR A 63 11.24 -23.74 14.15
CA THR A 63 9.90 -24.23 13.74
C THR A 63 8.92 -24.27 14.90
N THR A 64 9.37 -24.69 16.10
CA THR A 64 8.55 -24.67 17.31
C THR A 64 8.23 -23.25 17.76
N GLN A 65 9.22 -22.34 17.71
CA GLN A 65 9.01 -20.91 18.00
C GLN A 65 8.02 -20.29 17.01
N LEU A 66 8.15 -20.58 15.71
CA LEU A 66 7.22 -20.14 14.68
C LEU A 66 5.79 -20.62 14.95
N HIS A 67 5.61 -21.88 15.35
CA HIS A 67 4.29 -22.41 15.67
C HIS A 67 3.63 -21.63 16.82
N ARG A 68 4.40 -21.30 17.87
CA ARG A 68 3.92 -20.49 19.00
C ARG A 68 3.56 -19.07 18.57
N ILE A 69 4.38 -18.43 17.73
CA ILE A 69 4.08 -17.09 17.18
C ILE A 69 2.81 -17.10 16.34
N ARG A 70 2.65 -18.14 15.50
CA ARG A 70 1.44 -18.33 14.69
C ARG A 70 0.20 -18.41 15.58
N LEU A 71 0.22 -19.24 16.62
CA LEU A 71 -0.89 -19.36 17.57
C LEU A 71 -1.13 -18.06 18.33
N PHE A 72 -0.07 -17.37 18.76
CA PHE A 72 -0.17 -16.09 19.46
C PHE A 72 -0.88 -15.02 18.62
N GLY A 73 -0.51 -14.88 17.33
CA GLY A 73 -1.23 -13.99 16.42
C GLY A 73 -2.65 -14.45 16.11
N ALA A 74 -2.90 -15.75 16.04
CA ALA A 74 -4.25 -16.29 15.84
C ALA A 74 -5.17 -16.00 17.03
N THR A 75 -4.66 -16.14 18.25
CA THR A 75 -5.35 -15.70 19.47
C THR A 75 -5.69 -14.21 19.38
N GLY A 76 -4.75 -13.38 18.92
CA GLY A 76 -5.01 -11.96 18.68
C GLY A 76 -6.17 -11.72 17.70
N ALA A 77 -6.16 -12.39 16.56
CA ALA A 77 -7.23 -12.29 15.56
C ALA A 77 -8.60 -12.79 16.08
N VAL A 78 -8.62 -13.84 16.91
CA VAL A 78 -9.85 -14.33 17.56
C VAL A 78 -10.36 -13.32 18.59
N LEU A 79 -9.49 -12.73 19.42
CA LEU A 79 -9.88 -11.67 20.34
C LEU A 79 -10.46 -10.47 19.59
N MET A 80 -9.85 -10.08 18.47
CA MET A 80 -10.41 -9.04 17.60
C MET A 80 -11.82 -9.41 17.11
N ALA A 81 -12.02 -10.63 16.61
CA ALA A 81 -13.32 -11.07 16.11
C ALA A 81 -14.41 -11.07 17.20
N ILE A 82 -14.07 -11.51 18.41
CA ILE A 82 -14.99 -11.50 19.57
C ILE A 82 -15.27 -10.07 20.02
N GLY A 83 -14.23 -9.25 20.18
CA GLY A 83 -14.37 -7.86 20.62
C GLY A 83 -15.14 -7.00 19.60
N ALA A 84 -15.00 -7.28 18.31
CA ALA A 84 -15.72 -6.60 17.23
C ALA A 84 -17.24 -6.77 17.31
N LEU A 85 -17.75 -7.79 18.02
CA LEU A 85 -19.19 -7.92 18.29
C LEU A 85 -19.75 -6.70 19.04
N GLY A 86 -18.94 -6.06 19.89
CA GLY A 86 -19.31 -4.83 20.60
C GLY A 86 -18.59 -3.57 20.11
N ALA A 87 -17.36 -3.71 19.62
CA ALA A 87 -16.49 -2.57 19.28
C ALA A 87 -16.29 -2.35 17.78
N GLY A 88 -16.79 -3.25 16.92
CA GLY A 88 -16.68 -3.14 15.46
C GLY A 88 -17.65 -2.14 14.85
N ALA A 89 -17.49 -1.88 13.57
CA ALA A 89 -18.36 -1.02 12.77
C ALA A 89 -19.67 -1.75 12.41
N GLN A 90 -20.49 -2.07 13.41
CA GLN A 90 -21.78 -2.73 13.25
C GLN A 90 -22.80 -1.83 12.52
N PRO A 91 -23.77 -2.41 11.78
CA PRO A 91 -24.78 -1.61 11.14
C PRO A 91 -25.81 -1.08 12.13
N VAL A 92 -26.40 0.07 11.81
CA VAL A 92 -27.44 0.69 12.66
C VAL A 92 -28.74 -0.13 12.61
N LEU A 93 -29.10 -0.61 11.42
CA LEU A 93 -30.23 -1.49 11.17
C LEU A 93 -29.72 -2.87 10.78
N GLN A 94 -30.53 -3.92 10.98
CA GLN A 94 -30.13 -5.31 10.71
C GLN A 94 -28.85 -5.75 11.44
N ASN A 95 -28.58 -5.18 12.63
CA ASN A 95 -27.45 -5.60 13.46
C ASN A 95 -27.66 -7.04 13.96
N PRO A 96 -26.83 -8.02 13.54
CA PRO A 96 -27.06 -9.43 13.88
C PRO A 96 -26.69 -9.76 15.33
N VAL A 97 -26.01 -8.85 16.03
CA VAL A 97 -25.53 -9.03 17.41
C VAL A 97 -26.52 -8.45 18.43
N GLN A 98 -27.17 -7.36 18.07
CA GLN A 98 -28.04 -6.64 18.99
C GLN A 98 -29.32 -7.45 19.30
N GLY A 99 -29.63 -7.61 20.58
CA GLY A 99 -30.81 -8.35 21.05
C GLY A 99 -30.65 -9.87 21.14
N VAL A 100 -29.56 -10.45 20.63
CA VAL A 100 -29.27 -11.89 20.72
C VAL A 100 -28.59 -12.23 22.04
N ARG A 101 -29.08 -13.23 22.77
CA ARG A 101 -28.49 -13.68 24.04
C ARG A 101 -27.05 -14.18 23.81
N GLY A 102 -26.13 -13.81 24.69
CA GLY A 102 -24.69 -14.12 24.54
C GLY A 102 -23.97 -13.12 23.62
N LEU A 103 -24.30 -13.11 22.32
CA LEU A 103 -23.65 -12.23 21.35
C LEU A 103 -23.82 -10.73 21.69
N GLY A 104 -25.03 -10.33 22.11
CA GLY A 104 -25.34 -8.96 22.50
C GLY A 104 -24.66 -8.48 23.78
N LEU A 105 -23.97 -9.34 24.55
CA LEU A 105 -23.25 -8.95 25.76
C LEU A 105 -22.11 -7.98 25.44
N ALA A 106 -21.34 -8.26 24.38
CA ALA A 106 -20.23 -7.40 23.97
C ALA A 106 -20.71 -5.99 23.61
N ALA A 107 -21.87 -5.86 22.94
CA ALA A 107 -22.48 -4.58 22.60
C ALA A 107 -22.95 -3.78 23.83
N ARG A 108 -23.19 -4.43 24.97
CA ARG A 108 -23.58 -3.79 26.23
C ARG A 108 -22.38 -3.42 27.12
N MET A 109 -21.18 -3.88 26.77
CA MET A 109 -19.95 -3.67 27.54
C MET A 109 -18.87 -3.01 26.67
N PRO A 110 -19.07 -1.77 26.19
CA PRO A 110 -18.20 -1.14 25.21
C PRO A 110 -16.74 -1.03 25.68
N SER A 111 -16.49 -0.74 26.96
CA SER A 111 -15.11 -0.70 27.49
C SER A 111 -14.42 -2.07 27.44
N ALA A 112 -15.13 -3.15 27.76
CA ALA A 112 -14.57 -4.50 27.71
C ALA A 112 -14.39 -4.97 26.27
N ALA A 113 -15.37 -4.73 25.39
CA ALA A 113 -15.28 -5.05 23.97
C ALA A 113 -14.10 -4.31 23.30
N LEU A 114 -13.92 -3.02 23.60
CA LEU A 114 -12.78 -2.25 23.10
C LEU A 114 -11.45 -2.79 23.64
N THR A 115 -11.36 -3.08 24.94
CA THR A 115 -10.15 -3.66 25.56
C THR A 115 -9.76 -5.00 24.92
N VAL A 116 -10.72 -5.90 24.73
CA VAL A 116 -10.49 -7.21 24.08
C VAL A 116 -10.01 -7.02 22.65
N THR A 117 -10.62 -6.09 21.92
CA THR A 117 -10.24 -5.78 20.54
C THR A 117 -8.83 -5.18 20.44
N MET A 118 -8.52 -4.18 21.28
CA MET A 118 -7.21 -3.52 21.34
C MET A 118 -6.12 -4.50 21.77
N THR A 119 -6.40 -5.38 22.72
CA THR A 119 -5.51 -6.48 23.09
C THR A 119 -5.23 -7.34 21.87
N GLY A 120 -6.28 -7.80 21.16
CA GLY A 120 -6.12 -8.59 19.95
C GLY A 120 -5.27 -7.91 18.87
N ILE A 121 -5.49 -6.63 18.63
CA ILE A 121 -4.70 -5.78 17.72
C ILE A 121 -3.22 -5.82 18.08
N VAL A 122 -2.90 -5.54 19.35
CA VAL A 122 -1.51 -5.52 19.82
C VAL A 122 -0.88 -6.92 19.72
N LEU A 123 -1.60 -8.00 20.03
CA LEU A 123 -1.08 -9.36 19.88
C LEU A 123 -0.75 -9.68 18.42
N VAL A 124 -1.59 -9.32 17.45
CA VAL A 124 -1.31 -9.53 16.01
C VAL A 124 -0.08 -8.72 15.57
N VAL A 125 0.04 -7.46 15.99
CA VAL A 125 1.20 -6.61 15.67
C VAL A 125 2.48 -7.21 16.27
N LEU A 126 2.47 -7.61 17.54
CA LEU A 126 3.61 -8.26 18.19
C LEU A 126 3.95 -9.60 17.52
N ALA A 127 2.96 -10.42 17.18
CA ALA A 127 3.17 -11.66 16.44
C ALA A 127 3.84 -11.40 15.09
N TRP A 128 3.40 -10.38 14.37
CA TRP A 128 3.99 -9.96 13.10
C TRP A 128 5.44 -9.47 13.25
N LEU A 129 5.75 -8.70 14.30
CA LEU A 129 7.12 -8.28 14.61
C LEU A 129 8.03 -9.48 14.92
N LEU A 130 7.55 -10.44 15.72
CA LEU A 130 8.28 -11.68 16.02
C LEU A 130 8.47 -12.55 14.75
N LEU A 131 7.43 -12.63 13.90
CA LEU A 131 7.49 -13.34 12.62
C LEU A 131 8.56 -12.77 11.69
N GLY A 132 8.81 -11.45 11.75
CA GLY A 132 9.84 -10.77 10.97
C GLY A 132 11.24 -11.34 11.14
N ARG A 133 11.57 -11.85 12.33
CA ARG A 133 12.85 -12.49 12.61
C ARG A 133 13.09 -13.72 11.74
N PHE A 134 12.03 -14.49 11.47
CA PHE A 134 12.08 -15.69 10.63
C PHE A 134 11.88 -15.38 9.15
N ALA A 135 11.24 -14.25 8.82
CA ALA A 135 11.02 -13.81 7.45
C ALA A 135 12.28 -13.16 6.84
N ILE A 136 12.95 -12.30 7.61
CA ILE A 136 14.28 -11.74 7.27
C ILE A 136 15.36 -12.82 7.45
N GLY A 137 15.16 -13.71 8.42
CA GLY A 137 16.02 -14.85 8.66
C GLY A 137 17.33 -14.51 9.37
N ARG A 138 17.99 -15.55 9.85
CA ARG A 138 19.34 -15.49 10.42
C ARG A 138 20.32 -16.11 9.44
N ARG A 139 21.59 -15.72 9.50
CA ARG A 139 22.64 -16.38 8.71
C ARG A 139 23.26 -17.51 9.53
N ASP A 140 23.43 -18.66 8.90
CA ASP A 140 24.26 -19.75 9.40
C ASP A 140 25.73 -19.32 9.51
N PRO A 141 26.55 -20.05 10.27
CA PRO A 141 28.01 -19.90 10.24
C PRO A 141 28.59 -19.92 8.81
N ASP A 142 27.99 -20.73 7.93
CA ASP A 142 28.35 -20.86 6.52
C ASP A 142 27.83 -19.70 5.64
N GLY A 143 27.22 -18.68 6.24
CA GLY A 143 26.73 -17.47 5.59
C GLY A 143 25.36 -17.57 4.89
N GLN A 144 24.79 -18.77 4.81
CA GLN A 144 23.49 -19.03 4.18
C GLN A 144 22.32 -18.61 5.08
N PRO A 145 21.25 -17.97 4.55
CA PRO A 145 20.13 -17.58 5.37
C PRO A 145 19.22 -18.77 5.71
N ARG A 146 18.80 -18.86 6.97
CA ARG A 146 17.65 -19.66 7.42
C ARG A 146 16.43 -18.76 7.52
N ARG A 147 15.39 -19.09 6.76
CA ARG A 147 14.14 -18.33 6.68
C ARG A 147 12.97 -19.30 6.72
N LEU A 148 11.82 -18.81 7.15
CA LEU A 148 10.57 -19.54 7.04
C LEU A 148 10.25 -19.85 5.57
N THR A 149 9.63 -20.99 5.32
CA THR A 149 9.21 -21.40 3.98
C THR A 149 7.93 -20.68 3.55
N ARG A 150 7.69 -20.62 2.24
CA ARG A 150 6.44 -20.07 1.69
C ARG A 150 5.20 -20.74 2.30
N SER A 151 5.20 -22.07 2.39
CA SER A 151 4.08 -22.82 2.96
C SER A 151 3.86 -22.51 4.44
N GLN A 152 4.92 -22.27 5.21
CA GLN A 152 4.81 -21.84 6.60
C GLN A 152 4.19 -20.44 6.71
N LEU A 153 4.55 -19.50 5.84
CA LEU A 153 3.94 -18.17 5.83
C LEU A 153 2.47 -18.20 5.45
N ASP A 154 2.12 -18.96 4.41
CA ASP A 154 0.76 -19.03 3.88
C ASP A 154 -0.22 -19.59 4.91
N ARG A 155 0.21 -20.62 5.65
CA ARG A 155 -0.58 -21.17 6.76
C ARG A 155 -0.74 -20.19 7.92
N THR A 156 0.30 -19.40 8.23
CA THR A 156 0.20 -18.36 9.27
C THR A 156 -0.78 -17.26 8.83
N LEU A 157 -0.66 -16.79 7.60
CA LEU A 157 -1.53 -15.77 7.04
C LEU A 157 -2.99 -16.24 7.00
N LEU A 158 -3.24 -17.46 6.51
CA LEU A 158 -4.58 -18.04 6.48
C LEU A 158 -5.19 -18.13 7.89
N LEU A 159 -4.42 -18.61 8.87
CA LEU A 159 -4.89 -18.74 10.25
C LEU A 159 -5.24 -17.37 10.87
N TRP A 160 -4.50 -16.31 10.56
CA TRP A 160 -4.79 -14.97 11.07
C TRP A 160 -5.96 -14.30 10.33
N ILE A 161 -6.16 -14.60 9.04
CA ILE A 161 -7.26 -14.06 8.24
C ILE A 161 -8.60 -14.67 8.63
N VAL A 162 -8.68 -15.99 8.85
CA VAL A 162 -9.95 -16.72 9.05
C VAL A 162 -10.86 -16.09 10.12
N PRO A 163 -10.39 -15.76 11.35
CA PRO A 163 -11.24 -15.12 12.34
C PRO A 163 -11.75 -13.74 11.89
N LEU A 164 -10.92 -12.97 11.20
CA LEU A 164 -11.25 -11.62 10.72
C LEU A 164 -12.27 -11.63 9.57
N VAL A 165 -12.34 -12.73 8.80
CA VAL A 165 -13.32 -12.88 7.72
C VAL A 165 -14.75 -13.01 8.24
N VAL A 166 -14.92 -13.64 9.40
CA VAL A 166 -16.23 -13.85 10.03
C VAL A 166 -16.61 -12.67 10.94
N ALA A 167 -15.62 -11.89 11.38
CA ALA A 167 -15.83 -10.75 12.25
C ALA A 167 -16.71 -9.65 11.59
N PRO A 168 -17.45 -8.87 12.40
CA PRO A 168 -18.02 -7.60 11.96
C PRO A 168 -16.96 -6.70 11.31
N PRO A 169 -17.30 -5.81 10.36
CA PRO A 169 -16.34 -4.86 9.81
C PRO A 169 -15.63 -4.06 10.90
N MET A 170 -14.35 -3.76 10.70
CA MET A 170 -13.54 -3.03 11.68
C MET A 170 -12.73 -1.90 11.02
N PHE A 171 -12.35 -0.90 11.80
CA PHE A 171 -11.48 0.24 11.45
C PHE A 171 -12.03 1.23 10.43
N SER A 172 -13.12 0.89 9.72
CA SER A 172 -13.79 1.76 8.77
C SER A 172 -15.28 1.40 8.63
N LYS A 173 -16.07 2.38 8.16
CA LYS A 173 -17.48 2.25 7.79
C LYS A 173 -17.69 2.33 6.27
N ASP A 174 -16.62 2.36 5.48
CA ASP A 174 -16.70 2.57 4.02
C ASP A 174 -17.50 1.49 3.30
N VAL A 175 -17.57 0.26 3.83
CA VAL A 175 -18.39 -0.81 3.26
C VAL A 175 -19.87 -0.42 3.16
N TYR A 176 -20.37 0.42 4.07
CA TYR A 176 -21.74 0.92 3.98
C TYR A 176 -21.94 1.91 2.84
N SER A 177 -20.93 2.74 2.55
CA SER A 177 -20.92 3.58 1.36
C SER A 177 -20.89 2.73 0.09
N TYR A 178 -20.13 1.62 0.08
CA TYR A 178 -20.10 0.71 -1.08
C TYR A 178 -21.48 0.10 -1.33
N LEU A 179 -22.15 -0.39 -0.29
CA LEU A 179 -23.49 -0.96 -0.39
C LEU A 179 -24.51 0.06 -0.90
N ALA A 180 -24.53 1.26 -0.32
CA ALA A 180 -25.46 2.29 -0.74
C ALA A 180 -25.22 2.72 -2.20
N GLN A 181 -23.97 2.97 -2.60
CA GLN A 181 -23.64 3.37 -3.98
C GLN A 181 -23.91 2.24 -4.99
N SER A 182 -23.71 1.00 -4.57
CA SER A 182 -24.05 -0.19 -5.37
C SER A 182 -25.56 -0.30 -5.61
N GLU A 183 -26.37 -0.02 -4.59
CA GLU A 183 -27.83 0.01 -4.71
C GLU A 183 -28.32 1.14 -5.62
N ILE A 184 -27.70 2.32 -5.55
CA ILE A 184 -28.00 3.43 -6.47
C ILE A 184 -27.79 2.97 -7.92
N ALA A 185 -26.65 2.35 -8.23
CA ALA A 185 -26.38 1.81 -9.56
C ALA A 185 -27.38 0.71 -9.95
N ALA A 186 -27.73 -0.19 -9.04
CA ALA A 186 -28.69 -1.28 -9.29
C ALA A 186 -30.11 -0.78 -9.60
N ARG A 187 -30.49 0.39 -9.08
CA ARG A 187 -31.75 1.09 -9.41
C ARG A 187 -31.69 1.85 -10.75
N GLY A 188 -30.57 1.80 -11.47
CA GLY A 188 -30.36 2.54 -12.72
C GLY A 188 -30.15 4.05 -12.51
N LEU A 189 -29.87 4.48 -11.28
CA LEU A 189 -29.51 5.86 -10.97
C LEU A 189 -28.00 6.05 -11.10
N ASP A 190 -27.56 7.27 -11.39
CA ASP A 190 -26.14 7.60 -11.52
C ASP A 190 -25.51 7.94 -10.16
N PRO A 191 -24.63 7.07 -9.59
CA PRO A 191 -23.96 7.33 -8.32
C PRO A 191 -22.89 8.44 -8.41
N TYR A 192 -22.56 8.91 -9.61
CA TYR A 192 -21.68 10.06 -9.82
C TYR A 192 -22.42 11.40 -9.71
N ALA A 193 -23.74 11.40 -9.95
CA ALA A 193 -24.56 12.59 -9.88
C ALA A 193 -25.21 12.78 -8.50
N ILE A 194 -25.58 11.70 -7.81
CA ILE A 194 -26.39 11.76 -6.59
C ILE A 194 -25.79 10.85 -5.50
N GLY A 195 -25.60 11.41 -4.30
CA GLY A 195 -25.15 10.65 -3.13
C GLY A 195 -26.26 9.79 -2.49
N PRO A 196 -25.90 8.87 -1.57
CA PRO A 196 -26.83 7.98 -0.87
C PRO A 196 -28.09 8.62 -0.26
N ALA A 197 -27.97 9.79 0.38
CA ALA A 197 -29.10 10.46 0.99
C ALA A 197 -30.10 10.97 -0.05
N GLY A 198 -29.61 11.58 -1.13
CA GLY A 198 -30.46 12.08 -2.21
C GLY A 198 -31.09 10.97 -3.04
N ALA A 199 -30.37 9.87 -3.28
CA ALA A 199 -30.82 8.79 -4.16
C ALA A 199 -31.72 7.77 -3.47
N LEU A 200 -31.43 7.41 -2.21
CA LEU A 200 -32.15 6.36 -1.48
C LEU A 200 -33.00 6.91 -0.33
N GLY A 201 -32.70 8.11 0.17
CA GLY A 201 -33.28 8.69 1.39
C GLY A 201 -32.45 8.41 2.64
N VAL A 202 -32.49 9.32 3.62
CA VAL A 202 -31.70 9.25 4.86
C VAL A 202 -32.10 8.09 5.78
N ASP A 203 -33.37 7.71 5.76
CA ASP A 203 -33.91 6.60 6.56
C ASP A 203 -33.78 5.23 5.89
N HIS A 204 -33.30 5.20 4.65
CA HIS A 204 -33.09 3.95 3.93
C HIS A 204 -32.10 3.05 4.68
N VAL A 205 -32.38 1.74 4.68
CA VAL A 205 -31.62 0.76 5.46
C VAL A 205 -30.12 0.76 5.14
N LEU A 206 -29.76 0.91 3.86
CA LEU A 206 -28.38 1.02 3.40
C LEU A 206 -27.74 2.39 3.67
N THR A 207 -28.52 3.47 3.69
CA THR A 207 -28.00 4.85 3.88
C THR A 207 -27.76 5.18 5.35
N ARG A 208 -28.58 4.65 6.26
CA ARG A 208 -28.56 5.02 7.68
C ARG A 208 -27.21 4.77 8.38
N THR A 209 -26.45 3.78 7.92
CA THR A 209 -25.12 3.45 8.46
C THR A 209 -23.97 4.17 7.73
N VAL A 210 -24.25 4.80 6.58
CA VAL A 210 -23.25 5.59 5.84
C VAL A 210 -22.79 6.76 6.73
N PRO A 211 -21.46 6.96 6.89
CA PRO A 211 -20.93 8.10 7.64
C PRO A 211 -21.49 9.43 7.13
N ASN A 212 -21.81 10.35 8.05
CA ASN A 212 -22.38 11.68 7.74
C ASN A 212 -21.64 12.36 6.57
N ILE A 213 -20.31 12.33 6.61
CA ILE A 213 -19.43 12.98 5.63
C ILE A 213 -19.56 12.43 4.20
N TRP A 214 -20.18 11.27 4.01
CA TRP A 214 -20.29 10.59 2.71
C TRP A 214 -21.73 10.46 2.21
N ARG A 215 -22.74 10.88 2.98
CA ARG A 215 -24.15 10.64 2.61
C ARG A 215 -24.60 11.46 1.42
N ASP A 216 -24.12 12.69 1.31
CA ASP A 216 -24.51 13.62 0.25
C ASP A 216 -23.49 13.63 -0.90
N THR A 217 -22.52 12.72 -0.86
CA THR A 217 -21.34 12.76 -1.70
C THR A 217 -21.43 11.73 -2.82
N SER A 218 -21.10 12.15 -4.05
CA SER A 218 -20.98 11.27 -5.21
C SER A 218 -19.90 10.20 -5.02
N ALA A 219 -20.06 9.08 -5.71
CA ALA A 219 -19.12 7.96 -5.65
C ALA A 219 -17.72 8.34 -6.20
N PRO A 220 -16.66 8.24 -5.37
CA PRO A 220 -15.28 8.52 -5.80
C PRO A 220 -14.58 7.27 -6.38
N TYR A 221 -15.36 6.28 -6.85
CA TYR A 221 -14.85 5.00 -7.33
C TYR A 221 -15.08 4.85 -8.84
N GLY A 222 -14.17 4.17 -9.53
CA GLY A 222 -14.34 3.95 -10.96
C GLY A 222 -15.46 2.95 -11.29
N PRO A 223 -15.84 2.88 -12.58
CA PRO A 223 -17.04 2.17 -13.00
C PRO A 223 -16.93 0.65 -12.82
N ALA A 224 -15.72 0.06 -12.85
CA ALA A 224 -15.55 -1.37 -12.59
C ALA A 224 -15.98 -1.77 -11.17
N PHE A 225 -15.66 -0.93 -10.17
CA PHE A 225 -16.04 -1.21 -8.79
C PHE A 225 -17.55 -1.08 -8.60
N LEU A 226 -18.15 -0.01 -9.12
CA LEU A 226 -19.59 0.20 -9.04
C LEU A 226 -20.38 -0.83 -9.83
N TRP A 227 -19.86 -1.29 -10.97
CA TRP A 227 -20.50 -2.35 -11.76
C TRP A 227 -20.49 -3.70 -11.06
N LEU A 228 -19.38 -4.05 -10.40
CA LEU A 228 -19.36 -5.23 -9.51
C LEU A 228 -20.31 -5.04 -8.32
N GLY A 229 -20.34 -3.83 -7.75
CA GLY A 229 -21.27 -3.44 -6.70
C GLY A 229 -22.73 -3.60 -7.08
N GLU A 230 -23.12 -3.13 -8.26
CA GLU A 230 -24.46 -3.30 -8.84
C GLU A 230 -24.87 -4.78 -8.86
N LYS A 231 -23.97 -5.69 -9.24
CA LYS A 231 -24.24 -7.14 -9.21
C LYS A 231 -24.34 -7.69 -7.80
N ILE A 232 -23.60 -7.12 -6.84
CA ILE A 232 -23.74 -7.45 -5.42
C ILE A 232 -25.12 -7.02 -4.92
N ALA A 233 -25.52 -5.78 -5.18
CA ALA A 233 -26.83 -5.27 -4.79
C ALA A 233 -27.96 -6.09 -5.42
N ALA A 234 -27.86 -6.46 -6.70
CA ALA A 234 -28.82 -7.35 -7.35
C ALA A 234 -28.91 -8.74 -6.69
N LEU A 235 -27.80 -9.26 -6.15
CA LEU A 235 -27.75 -10.56 -5.47
C LEU A 235 -28.25 -10.50 -4.02
N THR A 236 -27.88 -9.46 -3.28
CA THR A 236 -28.12 -9.38 -1.83
C THR A 236 -29.34 -8.54 -1.47
N GLY A 237 -29.84 -7.73 -2.41
CA GLY A 237 -30.81 -6.68 -2.15
C GLY A 237 -30.35 -5.79 -1.00
N GLU A 238 -31.30 -5.44 -0.14
CA GLU A 238 -31.08 -4.59 1.03
C GLU A 238 -30.54 -5.34 2.27
N ASN A 239 -30.09 -6.59 2.12
CA ASN A 239 -29.50 -7.35 3.22
C ASN A 239 -28.05 -6.89 3.46
N ILE A 240 -27.84 -6.11 4.52
CA ILE A 240 -26.54 -5.51 4.85
C ILE A 240 -25.49 -6.59 5.13
N VAL A 241 -25.84 -7.62 5.90
CA VAL A 241 -24.90 -8.65 6.33
C VAL A 241 -24.41 -9.46 5.12
N ALA A 242 -25.33 -9.89 4.26
CA ALA A 242 -24.99 -10.59 3.02
C ALA A 242 -24.12 -9.71 2.12
N GLY A 243 -24.51 -8.44 1.93
CA GLY A 243 -23.74 -7.46 1.14
C GLY A 243 -22.31 -7.28 1.64
N ILE A 244 -22.11 -7.17 2.96
CA ILE A 244 -20.78 -7.10 3.58
C ILE A 244 -19.95 -8.34 3.23
N PHE A 245 -20.52 -9.54 3.36
CA PHE A 245 -19.78 -10.78 3.07
C PHE A 245 -19.40 -10.91 1.59
N VAL A 246 -20.25 -10.48 0.66
CA VAL A 246 -19.94 -10.52 -0.77
C VAL A 246 -18.88 -9.47 -1.15
N HIS A 247 -18.97 -8.24 -0.60
CA HIS A 247 -17.88 -7.26 -0.76
C HIS A 247 -16.56 -7.75 -0.14
N ARG A 248 -16.64 -8.42 1.01
CA ARG A 248 -15.47 -9.04 1.66
C ARG A 248 -14.87 -10.15 0.80
N LEU A 249 -15.69 -10.93 0.11
CA LEU A 249 -15.20 -11.91 -0.86
C LEU A 249 -14.41 -11.24 -1.99
N LEU A 250 -14.88 -10.11 -2.54
CA LEU A 250 -14.11 -9.34 -3.52
C LEU A 250 -12.78 -8.82 -2.96
N ALA A 251 -12.78 -8.33 -1.72
CA ALA A 251 -11.56 -7.90 -1.06
C ALA A 251 -10.58 -9.08 -0.87
N LEU A 252 -11.06 -10.26 -0.48
CA LEU A 252 -10.27 -11.48 -0.33
C LEU A 252 -9.70 -11.98 -1.67
N VAL A 253 -10.43 -11.84 -2.78
CA VAL A 253 -9.88 -12.08 -4.14
C VAL A 253 -8.69 -11.16 -4.39
N GLY A 254 -8.83 -9.87 -4.07
CA GLY A 254 -7.73 -8.91 -4.11
C GLY A 254 -6.52 -9.34 -3.26
N VAL A 255 -6.74 -9.78 -2.02
CA VAL A 255 -5.67 -10.29 -1.14
C VAL A 255 -5.02 -11.54 -1.73
N ALA A 256 -5.79 -12.48 -2.29
CA ALA A 256 -5.25 -13.67 -2.95
C ALA A 256 -4.35 -13.30 -4.15
N LEU A 257 -4.76 -12.30 -4.95
CA LEU A 257 -3.94 -11.76 -6.03
C LEU A 257 -2.65 -11.11 -5.51
N ILE A 258 -2.69 -10.35 -4.41
CA ILE A 258 -1.48 -9.81 -3.76
C ILE A 258 -0.55 -10.96 -3.35
N VAL A 259 -1.08 -11.95 -2.63
CA VAL A 259 -0.33 -13.13 -2.17
C VAL A 259 0.27 -13.89 -3.35
N TRP A 260 -0.39 -13.92 -4.51
CA TRP A 260 0.15 -14.53 -5.73
C TRP A 260 1.22 -13.67 -6.42
N ALA A 261 0.97 -12.37 -6.62
CA ALA A 261 1.82 -11.49 -7.43
C ALA A 261 3.10 -11.08 -6.68
N LEU A 262 2.97 -10.72 -5.41
CA LEU A 262 4.05 -10.17 -4.60
C LEU A 262 5.33 -11.03 -4.58
N PRO A 263 5.29 -12.35 -4.30
CA PRO A 263 6.50 -13.17 -4.29
C PRO A 263 7.12 -13.34 -5.69
N ARG A 264 6.32 -13.24 -6.76
CA ARG A 264 6.82 -13.32 -8.15
C ARG A 264 7.56 -12.04 -8.52
N LEU A 265 6.99 -10.89 -8.17
CA LEU A 265 7.64 -9.59 -8.32
C LEU A 265 8.91 -9.49 -7.46
N ALA A 266 8.88 -10.03 -6.24
CA ALA A 266 10.04 -10.06 -5.34
C ALA A 266 11.23 -10.80 -5.97
N ARG A 267 11.00 -11.98 -6.54
CA ARG A 267 12.05 -12.75 -7.23
C ARG A 267 12.65 -12.02 -8.43
N ARG A 268 11.86 -11.25 -9.19
CA ARG A 268 12.38 -10.41 -10.28
C ARG A 268 13.31 -9.32 -9.78
N CYS A 269 13.10 -8.89 -8.55
CA CYS A 269 13.88 -7.85 -7.89
C CYS A 269 15.01 -8.43 -7.04
N GLY A 270 15.30 -9.73 -7.06
CA GLY A 270 16.32 -10.32 -6.19
C GLY A 270 15.97 -10.31 -4.70
N VAL A 271 14.69 -10.21 -4.34
CA VAL A 271 14.21 -10.20 -2.94
C VAL A 271 13.59 -11.54 -2.57
N ALA A 272 13.91 -12.04 -1.37
CA ALA A 272 13.34 -13.27 -0.83
C ALA A 272 11.81 -13.16 -0.72
N SER A 273 11.10 -14.15 -1.29
CA SER A 273 9.64 -14.15 -1.40
C SER A 273 8.97 -13.93 -0.04
N VAL A 274 9.46 -14.63 0.98
CA VAL A 274 8.88 -14.62 2.34
C VAL A 274 9.09 -13.31 3.07
N SER A 275 10.18 -12.58 2.81
CA SER A 275 10.39 -11.24 3.37
C SER A 275 9.42 -10.23 2.77
N ALA A 276 9.22 -10.29 1.45
CA ALA A 276 8.25 -9.45 0.76
C ALA A 276 6.83 -9.70 1.27
N LEU A 277 6.45 -10.97 1.40
CA LEU A 277 5.14 -11.36 1.92
C LEU A 277 4.93 -10.99 3.38
N TRP A 278 5.96 -11.07 4.22
CA TRP A 278 5.87 -10.63 5.61
C TRP A 278 5.60 -9.13 5.72
N LEU A 279 6.35 -8.30 4.98
CA LEU A 279 6.23 -6.85 5.05
C LEU A 279 5.00 -6.32 4.28
N GLY A 280 4.56 -7.03 3.25
CA GLY A 280 3.42 -6.66 2.41
C GLY A 280 2.12 -7.38 2.79
N ALA A 281 2.04 -8.70 2.53
CA ALA A 281 0.80 -9.48 2.68
C ALA A 281 0.42 -9.76 4.14
N ALA A 282 1.39 -10.03 5.02
CA ALA A 282 1.15 -10.27 6.44
C ALA A 282 1.22 -8.99 7.29
N ASN A 283 1.35 -7.82 6.66
CA ASN A 283 1.35 -6.53 7.34
C ASN A 283 0.04 -6.35 8.13
N PRO A 284 0.09 -5.96 9.41
CA PRO A 284 -1.12 -5.76 10.20
C PRO A 284 -2.10 -4.79 9.57
N LEU A 285 -1.63 -3.73 8.89
CA LEU A 285 -2.50 -2.80 8.17
C LEU A 285 -3.32 -3.50 7.07
N LEU A 286 -2.77 -4.50 6.40
CA LEU A 286 -3.51 -5.27 5.39
C LEU A 286 -4.59 -6.11 6.06
N LEU A 287 -4.25 -6.83 7.13
CA LEU A 287 -5.21 -7.66 7.87
C LEU A 287 -6.35 -6.80 8.44
N PHE A 288 -6.03 -5.63 8.96
CA PHE A 288 -6.98 -4.77 9.65
C PHE A 288 -7.87 -4.03 8.66
N HIS A 289 -7.30 -3.44 7.59
CA HIS A 289 -8.08 -2.64 6.67
C HIS A 289 -8.61 -3.44 5.47
N LEU A 290 -7.75 -4.21 4.79
CA LEU A 290 -8.18 -4.89 3.56
C LEU A 290 -9.09 -6.09 3.86
N VAL A 291 -8.81 -6.83 4.94
CA VAL A 291 -9.62 -8.00 5.33
C VAL A 291 -10.74 -7.60 6.28
N ALA A 292 -10.42 -7.16 7.51
CA ALA A 292 -11.44 -6.86 8.51
C ALA A 292 -12.27 -5.62 8.12
N GLY A 293 -11.64 -4.58 7.59
CA GLY A 293 -12.30 -3.35 7.12
C GLY A 293 -12.95 -3.42 5.73
N VAL A 294 -12.78 -4.53 4.99
CA VAL A 294 -13.44 -4.75 3.68
C VAL A 294 -13.06 -3.69 2.64
N HIS A 295 -11.85 -3.13 2.74
CA HIS A 295 -11.42 -2.03 1.86
C HIS A 295 -11.20 -2.46 0.40
N ASN A 296 -11.76 -1.70 -0.54
CA ASN A 296 -11.67 -1.99 -1.98
C ASN A 296 -10.25 -1.85 -2.55
N GLU A 297 -9.33 -1.23 -1.80
CA GLU A 297 -7.90 -1.21 -2.09
C GLU A 297 -7.30 -2.60 -2.22
N ALA A 298 -7.88 -3.62 -1.57
CA ALA A 298 -7.46 -5.00 -1.74
C ALA A 298 -7.53 -5.43 -3.21
N LEU A 299 -8.67 -5.15 -3.86
CA LEU A 299 -8.91 -5.48 -5.25
C LEU A 299 -8.03 -4.63 -6.18
N MET A 300 -7.93 -3.32 -5.91
CA MET A 300 -7.01 -2.43 -6.63
C MET A 300 -5.57 -2.99 -6.60
N LEU A 301 -5.00 -3.19 -5.42
CA LEU A 301 -3.61 -3.63 -5.26
C LEU A 301 -3.37 -5.02 -5.86
N GLY A 302 -4.31 -5.95 -5.67
CA GLY A 302 -4.25 -7.29 -6.24
C GLY A 302 -4.21 -7.27 -7.77
N LEU A 303 -5.12 -6.53 -8.41
CA LEU A 303 -5.16 -6.36 -9.86
C LEU A 303 -3.92 -5.63 -10.39
N MET A 304 -3.50 -4.55 -9.74
CA MET A 304 -2.30 -3.78 -10.10
C MET A 304 -1.05 -4.65 -10.12
N LEU A 305 -0.75 -5.34 -9.02
CA LEU A 305 0.47 -6.15 -8.89
C LEU A 305 0.45 -7.35 -9.83
N THR A 306 -0.71 -7.99 -9.99
CA THR A 306 -0.89 -9.08 -10.96
C THR A 306 -0.67 -8.59 -12.37
N GLY A 307 -1.24 -7.43 -12.72
CA GLY A 307 -1.06 -6.81 -14.03
C GLY A 307 0.40 -6.43 -14.32
N VAL A 308 1.11 -5.88 -13.33
CA VAL A 308 2.56 -5.63 -13.43
C VAL A 308 3.32 -6.94 -13.66
N GLU A 309 3.08 -7.98 -12.86
CA GLU A 309 3.75 -9.28 -13.02
C GLU A 309 3.51 -9.89 -14.40
N LEU A 310 2.26 -9.89 -14.90
CA LEU A 310 1.94 -10.41 -16.22
C LEU A 310 2.61 -9.58 -17.32
N ALA A 311 2.52 -8.24 -17.27
CA ALA A 311 3.17 -7.41 -18.26
C ALA A 311 4.69 -7.61 -18.27
N LEU A 312 5.32 -7.69 -17.10
CA LEU A 312 6.76 -7.94 -16.98
C LEU A 312 7.19 -9.33 -17.48
N ARG A 313 6.31 -10.34 -17.51
CA ARG A 313 6.57 -11.60 -18.24
C ARG A 313 6.68 -11.39 -19.74
N GLY A 314 5.82 -10.55 -20.32
CA GLY A 314 5.91 -10.20 -21.74
C GLY A 314 7.11 -9.29 -22.04
N VAL A 315 7.48 -8.42 -21.10
CA VAL A 315 8.66 -7.55 -21.23
C VAL A 315 9.96 -8.35 -21.09
N TYR A 316 10.16 -9.13 -20.04
CA TYR A 316 11.45 -9.76 -19.73
C TYR A 316 11.49 -11.29 -19.91
N GLY A 317 10.54 -11.90 -20.62
CA GLY A 317 10.53 -13.36 -20.80
C GLY A 317 11.71 -13.84 -21.63
N ASP A 318 12.54 -14.72 -21.06
CA ASP A 318 13.61 -15.44 -21.77
C ASP A 318 12.99 -16.50 -22.67
N THR A 319 13.07 -16.34 -24.01
CA THR A 319 12.89 -17.45 -24.98
C THR A 319 13.17 -16.95 -26.40
N PRO A 320 13.66 -17.83 -27.31
CA PRO A 320 14.28 -17.46 -28.57
C PRO A 320 13.32 -16.82 -29.59
N ASP A 321 13.91 -16.15 -30.58
CA ASP A 321 13.22 -15.42 -31.65
C ASP A 321 12.25 -16.31 -32.43
N GLY A 322 10.95 -15.95 -32.42
CA GLY A 322 9.92 -16.67 -33.16
C GLY A 322 8.55 -15.98 -33.11
N ARG A 323 7.69 -16.25 -34.11
CA ARG A 323 6.34 -15.67 -34.22
C ARG A 323 5.45 -16.05 -33.02
N ALA A 324 5.53 -17.31 -32.56
CA ALA A 324 4.77 -17.80 -31.42
C ALA A 324 5.15 -17.08 -30.10
N TYR A 325 6.43 -16.78 -29.91
CA TYR A 325 6.92 -16.01 -28.76
C TYR A 325 6.37 -14.58 -28.76
N ARG A 326 6.43 -13.88 -29.91
CA ARG A 326 5.90 -12.52 -30.02
C ARG A 326 4.42 -12.46 -29.66
N ASN A 327 3.63 -13.43 -30.12
CA ASN A 327 2.20 -13.51 -29.78
C ASN A 327 1.99 -13.69 -28.27
N ARG A 328 2.78 -14.56 -27.63
CA ARG A 328 2.70 -14.80 -26.18
C ARG A 328 3.13 -13.57 -25.37
N ALA A 329 4.20 -12.89 -25.76
CA ALA A 329 4.66 -11.67 -25.11
C ALA A 329 3.60 -10.55 -25.23
N THR A 330 3.01 -10.37 -26.41
CA THR A 330 1.90 -9.43 -26.62
C THR A 330 0.68 -9.79 -25.79
N ALA A 331 0.31 -11.07 -25.72
CA ALA A 331 -0.81 -11.53 -24.89
C ALA A 331 -0.58 -11.22 -23.39
N TRP A 332 0.64 -11.44 -22.90
CA TRP A 332 0.99 -11.08 -21.51
C TRP A 332 0.96 -9.58 -21.25
N ILE A 333 1.46 -8.77 -22.18
CA ILE A 333 1.41 -7.30 -22.08
C ILE A 333 -0.04 -6.81 -22.14
N ALA A 334 -0.86 -7.36 -23.03
CA ALA A 334 -2.29 -7.02 -23.15
C ALA A 334 -3.06 -7.41 -21.88
N ALA A 335 -2.86 -8.63 -21.36
CA ALA A 335 -3.46 -9.08 -20.11
C ALA A 335 -3.02 -8.21 -18.93
N GLY A 336 -1.73 -7.89 -18.84
CA GLY A 336 -1.21 -7.00 -17.79
C GLY A 336 -1.79 -5.58 -17.88
N THR A 337 -1.90 -5.03 -19.09
CA THR A 337 -2.53 -3.73 -19.36
C THR A 337 -4.00 -3.73 -18.94
N ALA A 338 -4.74 -4.79 -19.29
CA ALA A 338 -6.14 -4.91 -18.93
C ALA A 338 -6.36 -4.98 -17.41
N LEU A 339 -5.54 -5.75 -16.69
CA LEU A 339 -5.63 -5.82 -15.23
C LEU A 339 -5.27 -4.48 -14.56
N ILE A 340 -4.25 -3.75 -15.06
CA ILE A 340 -3.91 -2.43 -14.53
C ILE A 340 -5.02 -1.41 -14.83
N ALA A 341 -5.65 -1.48 -16.02
CA ALA A 341 -6.79 -0.62 -16.36
C ALA A 341 -8.02 -0.92 -15.48
N LEU A 342 -8.33 -2.21 -15.24
CA LEU A 342 -9.38 -2.64 -14.30
C LEU A 342 -9.07 -2.15 -12.88
N SER A 343 -7.82 -2.27 -12.43
CA SER A 343 -7.36 -1.72 -11.15
C SER A 343 -7.58 -0.21 -11.06
N ALA A 344 -7.27 0.53 -12.12
CA ALA A 344 -7.45 1.97 -12.18
C ALA A 344 -8.93 2.38 -12.09
N MET A 345 -9.82 1.53 -12.58
CA MET A 345 -11.27 1.67 -12.42
C MET A 345 -11.80 1.17 -11.08
N ILE A 346 -10.96 0.65 -10.19
CA ILE A 346 -11.25 0.61 -8.76
C ILE A 346 -10.79 1.93 -8.15
N LYS A 347 -9.51 2.26 -8.37
CA LYS A 347 -8.87 3.52 -7.92
C LYS A 347 -7.76 3.96 -8.87
N LEU A 348 -7.89 5.19 -9.36
CA LEU A 348 -7.05 5.79 -10.39
C LEU A 348 -5.53 5.74 -10.14
N PRO A 349 -5.00 5.94 -8.91
CA PRO A 349 -3.56 5.94 -8.67
C PRO A 349 -2.82 4.68 -9.15
N SER A 350 -3.52 3.54 -9.22
CA SER A 350 -2.93 2.30 -9.72
C SER A 350 -2.60 2.30 -11.21
N LEU A 351 -3.18 3.22 -12.01
CA LEU A 351 -2.85 3.40 -13.44
C LEU A 351 -1.38 3.76 -13.64
N LEU A 352 -0.75 4.37 -12.63
CA LEU A 352 0.66 4.70 -12.63
C LEU A 352 1.56 3.49 -12.91
N ALA A 353 1.14 2.29 -12.50
CA ALA A 353 1.84 1.04 -12.81
C ALA A 353 2.04 0.82 -14.31
N LEU A 354 1.10 1.26 -15.15
CA LEU A 354 1.20 1.17 -16.61
C LEU A 354 2.34 2.03 -17.16
N GLY A 355 2.60 3.20 -16.54
CA GLY A 355 3.73 4.05 -16.89
C GLY A 355 5.07 3.35 -16.67
N PHE A 356 5.24 2.67 -15.54
CA PHE A 356 6.47 1.92 -15.22
C PHE A 356 6.67 0.69 -16.11
N VAL A 357 5.59 -0.06 -16.39
CA VAL A 357 5.60 -1.14 -17.38
C VAL A 357 5.96 -0.59 -18.76
N GLY A 358 5.40 0.56 -19.14
CA GLY A 358 5.69 1.23 -20.41
C GLY A 358 7.14 1.65 -20.53
N MET A 359 7.73 2.24 -19.49
CA MET A 359 9.15 2.61 -19.48
C MET A 359 10.06 1.37 -19.53
N ALA A 360 9.70 0.29 -18.83
CA ALA A 360 10.41 -0.99 -18.91
C ALA A 360 10.41 -1.58 -20.33
N LEU A 361 9.25 -1.54 -21.01
CA LEU A 361 9.09 -2.02 -22.38
C LEU A 361 9.78 -1.09 -23.40
N ALA A 362 9.69 0.22 -23.22
CA ALA A 362 10.40 1.21 -24.05
C ALA A 362 11.92 1.02 -23.97
N ARG A 363 12.46 0.79 -22.76
CA ARG A 363 13.88 0.45 -22.55
C ARG A 363 14.27 -0.80 -23.33
N ARG A 364 13.46 -1.87 -23.25
CA ARG A 364 13.72 -3.11 -24.00
C ARG A 364 13.74 -2.89 -25.52
N ARG A 365 12.96 -1.94 -26.03
CA ARG A 365 12.92 -1.57 -27.46
C ARG A 365 14.05 -0.62 -27.89
N GLY A 366 15.11 -0.48 -27.10
CA GLY A 366 16.26 0.38 -27.39
C GLY A 366 16.20 1.75 -26.73
N GLY A 367 15.14 2.07 -25.98
CA GLY A 367 15.00 3.35 -25.28
C GLY A 367 14.74 4.54 -26.21
N GLY A 368 14.86 5.75 -25.65
CA GLY A 368 14.64 7.00 -26.38
C GLY A 368 13.16 7.40 -26.55
N VAL A 369 12.95 8.61 -27.08
CA VAL A 369 11.62 9.25 -27.16
C VAL A 369 10.67 8.43 -28.02
N ARG A 370 11.12 7.91 -29.17
CA ARG A 370 10.28 7.10 -30.08
C ARG A 370 9.77 5.82 -29.39
N ALA A 371 10.64 5.10 -28.67
CA ALA A 371 10.25 3.89 -27.96
C ALA A 371 9.26 4.19 -26.82
N VAL A 372 9.45 5.32 -26.12
CA VAL A 372 8.53 5.80 -25.07
C VAL A 372 7.17 6.13 -25.68
N VAL A 373 7.11 6.96 -26.71
CA VAL A 373 5.85 7.38 -27.35
C VAL A 373 5.11 6.17 -27.93
N THR A 374 5.78 5.32 -28.70
CA THR A 374 5.14 4.13 -29.30
C THR A 374 4.60 3.16 -28.23
N THR A 375 5.34 2.97 -27.14
CA THR A 375 4.90 2.11 -26.05
C THR A 375 3.76 2.76 -25.25
N ALA A 376 3.82 4.06 -24.98
CA ALA A 376 2.76 4.81 -24.31
C ALA A 376 1.46 4.78 -25.11
N VAL A 377 1.52 4.99 -26.43
CA VAL A 377 0.34 4.89 -27.31
C VAL A 377 -0.23 3.48 -27.31
N MET A 378 0.61 2.45 -27.48
CA MET A 378 0.17 1.05 -27.50
C MET A 378 -0.54 0.64 -26.20
N LEU A 379 0.07 0.92 -25.05
CA LEU A 379 -0.51 0.61 -23.73
C LEU A 379 -1.71 1.50 -23.42
N GLY A 380 -1.65 2.78 -23.82
CA GLY A 380 -2.73 3.75 -23.67
C GLY A 380 -3.99 3.34 -24.42
N ILE A 381 -3.86 2.91 -25.68
CA ILE A 381 -4.99 2.34 -26.46
C ILE A 381 -5.57 1.13 -25.73
N GLY A 382 -4.73 0.19 -25.27
CA GLY A 382 -5.21 -0.97 -24.52
C GLY A 382 -5.97 -0.60 -23.25
N ALA A 383 -5.47 0.37 -22.48
CA ALA A 383 -6.15 0.85 -21.28
C ALA A 383 -7.46 1.59 -21.60
N VAL A 384 -7.47 2.47 -22.60
CA VAL A 384 -8.67 3.18 -23.06
C VAL A 384 -9.73 2.22 -23.57
N LEU A 385 -9.35 1.16 -24.29
CA LEU A 385 -10.30 0.13 -24.73
C LEU A 385 -10.95 -0.58 -23.54
N VAL A 386 -10.18 -0.99 -22.54
CA VAL A 386 -10.72 -1.67 -21.35
C VAL A 386 -11.60 -0.72 -20.53
N ILE A 387 -11.17 0.53 -20.35
CA ILE A 387 -11.96 1.55 -19.66
C ILE A 387 -13.26 1.82 -20.42
N GLY A 388 -13.18 2.01 -21.73
CA GLY A 388 -14.35 2.25 -22.58
C GLY A 388 -15.35 1.09 -22.55
N VAL A 389 -14.88 -0.15 -22.64
CA VAL A 389 -15.73 -1.35 -22.56
C VAL A 389 -16.45 -1.44 -21.21
N VAL A 390 -15.75 -1.18 -20.10
CA VAL A 390 -16.37 -1.25 -18.77
C VAL A 390 -17.29 -0.06 -18.51
N SER A 391 -16.88 1.16 -18.86
CA SER A 391 -17.71 2.37 -18.77
C SER A 391 -19.00 2.24 -19.58
N TRP A 392 -18.92 1.67 -20.79
CA TRP A 392 -20.07 1.43 -21.64
C TRP A 392 -20.93 0.26 -21.13
N GLY A 393 -20.32 -0.88 -20.80
CA GLY A 393 -21.02 -2.07 -20.32
C GLY A 393 -21.69 -1.92 -18.95
N SER A 394 -21.20 -0.99 -18.13
CA SER A 394 -21.84 -0.62 -16.85
C SER A 394 -22.95 0.42 -17.00
N GLY A 395 -23.05 1.11 -18.14
CA GLY A 395 -23.98 2.24 -18.29
C GLY A 395 -23.61 3.50 -17.51
N LEU A 396 -22.49 3.50 -16.78
CA LEU A 396 -22.06 4.61 -15.91
C LEU A 396 -21.19 5.66 -16.63
N GLY A 397 -20.70 5.34 -17.83
CA GLY A 397 -19.93 6.28 -18.64
C GLY A 397 -18.63 6.76 -17.97
N LEU A 398 -18.37 8.07 -18.09
CA LEU A 398 -17.14 8.73 -17.60
C LEU A 398 -17.38 9.66 -16.38
N GLY A 399 -18.54 9.58 -15.72
CA GLY A 399 -18.91 10.43 -14.59
C GLY A 399 -17.88 10.41 -13.44
N TRP A 400 -17.23 9.28 -13.21
CA TRP A 400 -16.15 9.12 -12.24
C TRP A 400 -14.98 10.09 -12.40
N THR A 401 -14.74 10.60 -13.62
CA THR A 401 -13.66 11.57 -13.86
C THR A 401 -13.93 12.92 -13.20
N GLN A 402 -15.20 13.24 -12.94
CA GLN A 402 -15.63 14.47 -12.27
C GLN A 402 -15.61 14.33 -10.74
N THR A 403 -15.59 13.10 -10.20
CA THR A 403 -15.62 12.83 -8.75
C THR A 403 -14.24 12.55 -8.14
N LEU A 404 -13.15 12.69 -8.94
CA LEU A 404 -11.78 12.45 -8.46
C LEU A 404 -11.35 13.42 -7.34
N GLY A 405 -11.93 14.62 -7.31
CA GLY A 405 -11.63 15.66 -6.32
C GLY A 405 -12.34 15.47 -4.98
N THR A 406 -13.41 14.68 -4.94
CA THR A 406 -14.29 14.48 -3.78
C THR A 406 -13.53 14.08 -2.52
N ALA A 407 -12.53 13.22 -2.65
CA ALA A 407 -11.72 12.77 -1.51
C ALA A 407 -10.84 13.88 -0.89
N THR A 408 -10.65 15.03 -1.58
CA THR A 408 -9.73 16.10 -1.13
C THR A 408 -10.34 17.08 -0.13
N GLU A 409 -11.64 16.98 0.11
CA GLU A 409 -12.40 17.83 1.04
C GLU A 409 -12.13 17.48 2.50
N VAL A 410 -11.77 16.22 2.78
CA VAL A 410 -11.43 15.78 4.13
C VAL A 410 -10.05 16.30 4.53
N ARG A 411 -9.86 16.65 5.81
CA ARG A 411 -8.54 16.99 6.35
C ARG A 411 -8.00 15.77 7.09
N SER A 412 -6.84 15.28 6.67
CA SER A 412 -6.19 14.13 7.30
C SER A 412 -4.91 14.54 8.03
N TRP A 413 -4.75 14.01 9.25
CA TRP A 413 -3.57 14.17 10.08
C TRP A 413 -2.34 13.42 9.56
N MET A 414 -2.46 12.46 8.63
CA MET A 414 -1.29 11.77 8.05
C MET A 414 -0.76 12.42 6.78
N SER A 415 -1.47 13.41 6.24
CA SER A 415 -1.03 14.16 5.07
C SER A 415 -0.05 15.24 5.51
N ILE A 416 1.17 15.23 4.96
CA ILE A 416 2.19 16.25 5.23
C ILE A 416 1.68 17.67 4.90
N PRO A 417 1.16 17.96 3.70
CA PRO A 417 0.68 19.31 3.39
C PRO A 417 -0.49 19.75 4.29
N THR A 418 -1.34 18.81 4.71
CA THR A 418 -2.46 19.11 5.61
C THR A 418 -2.00 19.35 7.05
N LEU A 419 -1.03 18.57 7.56
CA LEU A 419 -0.40 18.82 8.85
C LEU A 419 0.26 20.20 8.90
N LEU A 420 0.98 20.58 7.84
CA LEU A 420 1.58 21.90 7.74
C LEU A 420 0.50 22.99 7.79
N GLY A 421 -0.57 22.87 7.00
CA GLY A 421 -1.67 23.84 7.00
C GLY A 421 -2.41 23.95 8.33
N MET A 422 -2.66 22.82 9.01
CA MET A 422 -3.30 22.82 10.33
C MET A 422 -2.37 23.41 11.40
N GLY A 423 -1.09 23.04 11.38
CA GLY A 423 -0.10 23.56 12.33
C GLY A 423 0.12 25.06 12.20
N THR A 424 0.20 25.58 10.97
CA THR A 424 0.33 27.01 10.72
C THR A 424 -0.94 27.79 11.09
N GLY A 425 -2.12 27.22 10.85
CA GLY A 425 -3.38 27.86 11.25
C GLY A 425 -3.53 27.94 12.77
N LEU A 426 -3.21 26.85 13.47
CA LEU A 426 -3.18 26.84 14.93
C LEU A 426 -2.16 27.87 15.47
N GLY A 427 -0.96 27.94 14.88
CA GLY A 427 0.04 28.95 15.22
C GLY A 427 -0.46 30.38 14.99
N GLY A 428 -1.14 30.63 13.87
CA GLY A 428 -1.75 31.93 13.57
C GLY A 428 -2.79 32.35 14.61
N VAL A 429 -3.65 31.43 15.03
CA VAL A 429 -4.63 31.67 16.11
C VAL A 429 -3.93 31.96 17.44
N LEU A 430 -2.93 31.15 17.81
CA LEU A 430 -2.19 31.34 19.06
C LEU A 430 -1.40 32.67 19.11
N LEU A 431 -0.98 33.18 17.96
CA LEU A 431 -0.25 34.44 17.83
C LEU A 431 -1.16 35.65 17.57
N GLY A 432 -2.50 35.48 17.54
CA GLY A 432 -3.45 36.55 17.29
C GLY A 432 -3.51 37.04 15.83
N LEU A 433 -2.96 36.27 14.88
CA LEU A 433 -2.94 36.56 13.44
C LEU A 433 -4.18 36.03 12.70
N GLY A 434 -4.92 35.10 13.32
CA GLY A 434 -6.12 34.47 12.76
C GLY A 434 -5.87 33.07 12.19
N ASP A 435 -6.94 32.39 11.78
CA ASP A 435 -6.84 31.06 11.15
C ASP A 435 -6.49 31.18 9.67
N HIS A 436 -5.26 30.79 9.32
CA HIS A 436 -4.76 30.78 7.95
C HIS A 436 -4.69 29.38 7.34
N THR A 437 -5.30 28.34 7.94
CA THR A 437 -5.20 26.96 7.44
C THR A 437 -5.60 26.84 5.97
N THR A 438 -6.72 27.43 5.55
CA THR A 438 -7.19 27.35 4.16
C THR A 438 -6.23 28.01 3.17
N ALA A 439 -5.69 29.19 3.52
CA ALA A 439 -4.74 29.92 2.68
C ALA A 439 -3.39 29.18 2.57
N VAL A 440 -2.92 28.56 3.65
CA VAL A 440 -1.70 27.75 3.58
C VAL A 440 -1.94 26.48 2.76
N LEU A 441 -3.09 25.82 2.94
CA LEU A 441 -3.45 24.62 2.17
C LEU A 441 -3.55 24.89 0.66
N SER A 442 -4.01 26.07 0.24
CA SER A 442 -4.09 26.43 -1.18
C SER A 442 -2.72 26.57 -1.84
N ILE A 443 -1.65 26.75 -1.05
CA ILE A 443 -0.25 26.82 -1.51
C ILE A 443 0.46 25.48 -1.33
N THR A 444 0.35 24.86 -0.14
CA THR A 444 1.09 23.64 0.19
C THR A 444 0.62 22.44 -0.62
N ARG A 445 -0.67 22.30 -0.92
CA ARG A 445 -1.20 21.17 -1.71
C ARG A 445 -0.69 21.18 -3.16
N PRO A 446 -0.73 22.30 -3.91
CA PRO A 446 -0.10 22.35 -5.24
C PRO A 446 1.40 22.07 -5.22
N ILE A 447 2.15 22.63 -4.25
CA ILE A 447 3.58 22.37 -4.11
C ILE A 447 3.83 20.87 -3.89
N ALA A 448 3.09 20.26 -2.98
CA ALA A 448 3.18 18.82 -2.70
C ALA A 448 2.86 17.98 -3.94
N ALA A 449 1.85 18.36 -4.73
CA ALA A 449 1.52 17.71 -6.00
C ALA A 449 2.65 17.83 -7.03
N VAL A 450 3.28 19.01 -7.17
CA VAL A 450 4.43 19.24 -8.07
C VAL A 450 5.63 18.39 -7.63
N VAL A 451 5.91 18.32 -6.34
CA VAL A 451 7.00 17.48 -5.80
C VAL A 451 6.73 15.99 -6.06
N ALA A 452 5.50 15.52 -5.83
CA ALA A 452 5.12 14.14 -6.12
C ALA A 452 5.23 13.80 -7.62
N ALA A 453 4.80 14.72 -8.48
CA ALA A 453 4.93 14.59 -9.94
C ALA A 453 6.40 14.55 -10.37
N PHE A 454 7.24 15.44 -9.82
CA PHE A 454 8.67 15.46 -10.08
C PHE A 454 9.34 14.14 -9.69
N ILE A 455 9.08 13.62 -8.47
CA ILE A 455 9.62 12.33 -8.02
C ILE A 455 9.16 11.21 -8.96
N THR A 456 7.89 11.20 -9.35
CA THR A 456 7.32 10.20 -10.26
C THR A 456 7.98 10.23 -11.63
N VAL A 457 8.13 11.41 -12.24
CA VAL A 457 8.83 11.59 -13.53
C VAL A 457 10.28 11.12 -13.42
N ARG A 458 10.98 11.50 -12.34
CA ARG A 458 12.36 11.05 -12.09
C ARG A 458 12.45 9.53 -11.97
N MET A 459 11.49 8.87 -11.33
CA MET A 459 11.39 7.41 -11.25
C MET A 459 11.07 6.76 -12.60
N LEU A 460 10.21 7.36 -13.42
CA LEU A 460 9.92 6.90 -14.79
C LEU A 460 11.18 6.94 -15.65
N LEU A 461 11.92 8.06 -15.60
CA LEU A 461 13.19 8.21 -16.31
C LEU A 461 14.26 7.24 -15.80
N ALA A 462 14.36 7.05 -14.49
CA ALA A 462 15.29 6.09 -13.90
C ALA A 462 14.95 4.64 -14.31
N THR A 463 13.67 4.33 -14.52
CA THR A 463 13.23 3.03 -15.07
C THR A 463 13.61 2.89 -16.54
N LEU A 464 13.43 3.95 -17.33
CA LEU A 464 13.80 3.99 -18.75
C LEU A 464 15.31 3.82 -18.95
N THR A 465 16.14 4.40 -18.09
CA THR A 465 17.60 4.29 -18.15
C THR A 465 18.16 3.06 -17.43
N GLY A 466 17.30 2.26 -16.79
CA GLY A 466 17.70 1.02 -16.11
C GLY A 466 18.38 1.22 -14.75
N ARG A 467 18.35 2.43 -14.18
CA ARG A 467 18.90 2.73 -12.84
C ARG A 467 18.11 2.09 -11.70
N ILE A 468 16.81 1.90 -11.90
CA ILE A 468 15.91 1.28 -10.93
C ILE A 468 14.98 0.28 -11.62
N HIS A 469 14.66 -0.80 -10.90
CA HIS A 469 13.67 -1.77 -11.37
C HIS A 469 12.26 -1.13 -11.36
N PRO A 470 11.40 -1.38 -12.38
CA PRO A 470 10.07 -0.75 -12.48
C PRO A 470 9.19 -0.93 -11.23
N VAL A 471 9.31 -2.07 -10.54
CA VAL A 471 8.56 -2.34 -9.30
C VAL A 471 9.00 -1.43 -8.15
N GLY A 472 10.32 -1.23 -7.98
CA GLY A 472 10.86 -0.30 -6.99
C GLY A 472 10.46 1.14 -7.29
N ALA A 473 10.56 1.54 -8.55
CA ALA A 473 10.21 2.87 -9.02
C ALA A 473 8.71 3.18 -8.83
N LEU A 474 7.83 2.20 -9.10
CA LEU A 474 6.41 2.28 -8.79
C LEU A 474 6.17 2.48 -7.29
N GLY A 475 6.83 1.67 -6.45
CA GLY A 475 6.70 1.77 -5.00
C GLY A 475 7.14 3.12 -4.43
N VAL A 476 8.29 3.66 -4.89
CA VAL A 476 8.77 5.00 -4.50
C VAL A 476 7.79 6.09 -4.94
N SER A 477 7.24 5.97 -6.16
CA SER A 477 6.32 6.97 -6.70
C SER A 477 4.97 6.95 -5.98
N LEU A 478 4.42 5.76 -5.70
CA LEU A 478 3.23 5.63 -4.86
C LEU A 478 3.49 6.13 -3.43
N GLY A 479 4.68 5.90 -2.88
CA GLY A 479 5.08 6.46 -1.58
C GLY A 479 5.09 7.99 -1.58
N ALA A 480 5.68 8.61 -2.60
CA ALA A 480 5.67 10.06 -2.76
C ALA A 480 4.25 10.60 -2.92
N ILE A 481 3.43 9.96 -3.76
CA ILE A 481 2.03 10.35 -3.95
C ILE A 481 1.29 10.27 -2.61
N VAL A 482 1.38 9.16 -1.89
CA VAL A 482 0.67 9.00 -0.61
C VAL A 482 1.13 10.04 0.42
N LEU A 483 2.43 10.22 0.65
CA LEU A 483 2.94 11.15 1.66
C LEU A 483 2.57 12.62 1.37
N LEU A 484 2.51 12.97 0.08
CA LEU A 484 2.23 14.33 -0.40
C LEU A 484 0.77 14.52 -0.82
N PHE A 485 -0.06 13.48 -0.71
CA PHE A 485 -1.46 13.56 -1.08
C PHE A 485 -2.21 14.46 -0.10
N PRO A 486 -3.21 15.24 -0.54
CA PRO A 486 -3.99 16.09 0.35
C PRO A 486 -4.66 15.33 1.51
N VAL A 487 -5.04 14.06 1.29
CA VAL A 487 -5.83 13.27 2.24
C VAL A 487 -5.33 11.83 2.35
N VAL A 488 -4.60 11.53 3.42
CA VAL A 488 -4.01 10.20 3.61
C VAL A 488 -4.82 9.40 4.60
N GLN A 489 -5.28 8.21 4.23
CA GLN A 489 -5.90 7.26 5.15
C GLN A 489 -4.94 6.12 5.48
N PRO A 490 -5.11 5.44 6.64
CA PRO A 490 -4.11 4.47 7.13
C PRO A 490 -3.71 3.40 6.13
N TRP A 491 -4.70 2.90 5.40
CA TRP A 491 -4.52 1.85 4.40
C TRP A 491 -3.86 2.34 3.11
N TYR A 492 -3.74 3.66 2.87
CA TYR A 492 -3.02 4.20 1.71
C TYR A 492 -1.51 3.91 1.80
N LEU A 493 -0.97 3.72 3.01
CA LEU A 493 0.41 3.27 3.20
C LEU A 493 0.70 1.97 2.45
N LEU A 494 -0.28 1.07 2.33
CA LEU A 494 -0.14 -0.20 1.64
C LEU A 494 0.15 -0.06 0.15
N TRP A 495 -0.24 1.07 -0.47
CA TRP A 495 0.02 1.32 -1.90
C TRP A 495 1.53 1.33 -2.18
N ALA A 496 2.28 2.02 -1.32
CA ALA A 496 3.73 2.07 -1.37
C ALA A 496 4.35 0.81 -0.78
N VAL A 497 3.92 0.40 0.42
CA VAL A 497 4.55 -0.67 1.20
C VAL A 497 4.55 -1.99 0.46
N ILE A 498 3.45 -2.40 -0.20
CA ILE A 498 3.39 -3.71 -0.86
C ILE A 498 4.30 -3.73 -2.10
N SER A 499 4.31 -2.65 -2.89
CA SER A 499 5.18 -2.53 -4.07
C SER A 499 6.65 -2.49 -3.64
N LEU A 500 6.97 -1.70 -2.61
CA LEU A 500 8.33 -1.61 -2.06
C LEU A 500 8.76 -2.88 -1.33
N ALA A 501 7.87 -3.65 -0.71
CA ALA A 501 8.21 -4.92 -0.08
C ALA A 501 8.79 -5.94 -1.09
N ALA A 502 8.41 -5.82 -2.36
CA ALA A 502 8.97 -6.62 -3.45
C ALA A 502 10.40 -6.20 -3.84
N TRP A 503 10.88 -5.03 -3.43
CA TRP A 503 12.13 -4.45 -3.96
C TRP A 503 13.06 -3.89 -2.87
N ALA A 504 12.58 -3.07 -1.95
CA ALA A 504 13.41 -2.44 -0.92
C ALA A 504 13.70 -3.40 0.25
N THR A 505 14.99 -3.68 0.46
CA THR A 505 15.48 -4.64 1.48
C THR A 505 16.28 -3.96 2.59
N ARG A 506 16.73 -2.71 2.39
CA ARG A 506 17.61 -2.01 3.31
C ARG A 506 16.89 -1.53 4.58
N PRO A 507 17.60 -1.47 5.73
CA PRO A 507 17.04 -1.01 7.00
C PRO A 507 16.40 0.40 6.94
N ILE A 508 16.97 1.30 6.14
CA ILE A 508 16.46 2.67 5.95
C ILE A 508 15.00 2.71 5.44
N PHE A 509 14.57 1.67 4.71
CA PHE A 509 13.17 1.51 4.32
C PHE A 509 12.40 0.62 5.30
N ARG A 510 12.98 -0.52 5.69
CA ARG A 510 12.28 -1.51 6.50
C ARG A 510 11.95 -1.00 7.89
N ILE A 511 12.88 -0.35 8.58
CA ILE A 511 12.67 0.11 9.97
C ILE A 511 11.53 1.15 10.03
N PRO A 512 11.52 2.24 9.23
CA PRO A 512 10.40 3.16 9.21
C PRO A 512 9.09 2.47 8.82
N THR A 513 9.10 1.62 7.80
CA THR A 513 7.90 0.89 7.37
C THR A 513 7.32 0.03 8.49
N ILE A 514 8.19 -0.65 9.24
CA ILE A 514 7.80 -1.48 10.39
C ILE A 514 7.23 -0.62 11.51
N ALA A 515 7.92 0.47 11.86
CA ALA A 515 7.50 1.38 12.91
C ALA A 515 6.14 2.02 12.57
N PHE A 516 6.00 2.62 11.38
CA PHE A 516 4.75 3.23 10.94
C PHE A 516 3.62 2.21 10.83
N SER A 517 3.86 1.04 10.24
CA SER A 517 2.83 -0.01 10.16
C SER A 517 2.36 -0.43 11.56
N SER A 518 3.28 -0.58 12.52
CA SER A 518 2.94 -0.96 13.90
C SER A 518 2.15 0.13 14.62
N VAL A 519 2.64 1.38 14.57
CA VAL A 519 2.02 2.52 15.27
C VAL A 519 0.63 2.80 14.71
N VAL A 520 0.51 2.92 13.38
CA VAL A 520 -0.77 3.20 12.73
C VAL A 520 -1.77 2.07 12.99
N SER A 521 -1.33 0.82 13.02
CA SER A 521 -2.21 -0.33 13.33
C SER A 521 -2.80 -0.30 14.74
N VAL A 522 -2.11 0.31 15.72
CA VAL A 522 -2.53 0.31 17.13
C VAL A 522 -3.36 1.54 17.50
N ILE A 523 -3.13 2.68 16.85
CA ILE A 523 -3.80 3.95 17.20
C ILE A 523 -5.25 4.01 16.68
N LEU A 524 -5.61 3.19 15.70
CA LEU A 524 -6.91 3.27 15.04
C LEU A 524 -8.02 2.57 15.81
N MET A 525 -9.17 3.24 15.89
CA MET A 525 -10.33 2.74 16.61
C MET A 525 -11.05 1.64 15.81
N PRO A 526 -11.41 0.51 16.43
CA PRO A 526 -12.03 -0.62 15.73
C PRO A 526 -13.41 -0.34 15.11
N ASN A 527 -14.15 0.66 15.57
CA ASN A 527 -15.45 1.03 15.01
C ASN A 527 -15.34 2.01 13.82
N GLY A 528 -14.14 2.48 13.50
CA GLY A 528 -13.92 3.54 12.49
C GLY A 528 -14.57 4.87 12.87
N GLY A 529 -14.82 5.13 14.16
CA GLY A 529 -15.48 6.32 14.68
C GLY A 529 -15.02 6.71 16.07
N GLU A 530 -15.81 7.51 16.77
CA GLU A 530 -15.43 8.08 18.06
C GLU A 530 -15.85 7.19 19.24
N TYR A 531 -14.99 7.15 20.26
CA TYR A 531 -15.30 6.65 21.59
C TYR A 531 -15.11 7.80 22.58
N GLN A 532 -15.82 7.74 23.70
CA GLN A 532 -15.57 8.68 24.79
C GLN A 532 -14.11 8.54 25.26
N PRO A 533 -13.36 9.65 25.48
CA PRO A 533 -11.93 9.59 25.79
C PRO A 533 -11.60 8.69 26.98
N PHE A 534 -12.43 8.67 28.02
CA PHE A 534 -12.20 7.81 29.19
C PHE A 534 -12.28 6.31 28.86
N ILE A 535 -13.14 5.91 27.93
CA ILE A 535 -13.26 4.50 27.47
C ILE A 535 -11.99 4.09 26.74
N ILE A 536 -11.46 4.98 25.89
CA ILE A 536 -10.20 4.76 25.16
C ILE A 536 -9.06 4.60 26.16
N VAL A 537 -8.95 5.51 27.13
CA VAL A 537 -7.88 5.47 28.14
C VAL A 537 -7.96 4.20 29.00
N GLN A 538 -9.15 3.84 29.50
CA GLN A 538 -9.35 2.61 30.26
C GLN A 538 -8.96 1.37 29.46
N ALA A 539 -9.41 1.27 28.20
CA ALA A 539 -9.08 0.16 27.33
C ALA A 539 -7.59 0.09 27.01
N ALA A 540 -6.92 1.23 26.81
CA ALA A 540 -5.49 1.31 26.59
C ALA A 540 -4.70 0.84 27.82
N ILE A 541 -5.03 1.32 29.02
CA ILE A 541 -4.37 0.89 30.27
C ILE A 541 -4.55 -0.61 30.48
N ALA A 542 -5.78 -1.12 30.35
CA ALA A 542 -6.06 -2.54 30.50
C ALA A 542 -5.32 -3.38 29.44
N THR A 543 -5.27 -2.92 28.19
CA THR A 543 -4.50 -3.57 27.12
C THR A 543 -3.01 -3.62 27.46
N ILE A 544 -2.42 -2.52 27.92
CA ILE A 544 -1.00 -2.47 28.32
C ILE A 544 -0.73 -3.45 29.45
N ALA A 545 -1.59 -3.49 30.48
CA ALA A 545 -1.44 -4.40 31.62
C ALA A 545 -1.53 -5.88 31.18
N VAL A 546 -2.55 -6.23 30.39
CA VAL A 546 -2.77 -7.60 29.90
C VAL A 546 -1.64 -8.04 28.97
N VAL A 547 -1.25 -7.21 28.00
CA VAL A 547 -0.15 -7.52 27.08
C VAL A 547 1.18 -7.61 27.82
N GLY A 548 1.44 -6.72 28.78
CA GLY A 548 2.62 -6.77 29.63
C GLY A 548 2.72 -8.08 30.41
N LEU A 549 1.61 -8.49 31.04
CA LEU A 549 1.52 -9.77 31.75
C LEU A 549 1.74 -10.95 30.80
N LEU A 550 1.15 -10.92 29.60
CA LEU A 550 1.33 -11.97 28.58
C LEU A 550 2.78 -12.06 28.11
N ILE A 551 3.47 -10.93 27.89
CA ILE A 551 4.88 -10.91 27.53
C ILE A 551 5.72 -11.53 28.66
N VAL A 552 5.45 -11.18 29.92
CA VAL A 552 6.14 -11.74 31.09
C VAL A 552 5.88 -13.25 31.21
N ALA A 553 4.62 -13.69 31.08
CA ALA A 553 4.23 -15.10 31.16
C ALA A 553 4.83 -15.94 30.03
N THR A 554 4.97 -15.35 28.83
CA THR A 554 5.51 -16.03 27.65
C THR A 554 7.00 -15.77 27.42
N ARG A 555 7.71 -15.13 28.36
CA ARG A 555 9.13 -14.74 28.23
C ARG A 555 10.09 -15.89 27.91
N ASN A 556 9.73 -17.11 28.34
CA ASN A 556 10.50 -18.34 28.12
C ASN A 556 9.95 -19.20 26.97
N ILE A 557 8.83 -18.80 26.37
CA ILE A 557 8.08 -19.58 25.38
C ILE A 557 8.21 -18.95 24.00
N LEU A 558 8.08 -17.63 23.92
CA LEU A 558 8.20 -16.82 22.71
C LEU A 558 9.56 -16.12 22.68
N PRO A 559 10.15 -15.90 21.49
CA PRO A 559 11.46 -15.30 21.35
C PRO A 559 11.37 -13.77 21.51
N TRP A 560 11.04 -13.28 22.70
CA TRP A 560 10.98 -11.82 22.96
C TRP A 560 12.38 -11.20 22.97
N ARG A 561 13.35 -11.90 23.56
CA ARG A 561 14.75 -11.46 23.63
C ARG A 561 15.50 -11.82 22.34
N GLY A 562 16.50 -11.02 21.97
CA GLY A 562 17.45 -11.42 20.94
C GLY A 562 18.31 -12.55 21.48
N GLU A 563 18.41 -13.67 20.77
CA GLU A 563 19.39 -14.69 21.12
C GLU A 563 20.76 -14.20 20.65
N GLU A 564 21.59 -13.70 21.55
CA GLU A 564 23.04 -13.72 21.38
C GLU A 564 23.50 -15.19 21.46
N ARG A 565 23.49 -15.91 20.35
CA ARG A 565 24.39 -17.05 20.20
C ARG A 565 25.58 -16.56 19.41
N ALA A 566 26.60 -16.08 20.13
CA ALA A 566 27.95 -16.03 19.58
C ALA A 566 28.27 -17.43 19.01
N PRO A 567 28.92 -17.52 17.83
CA PRO A 567 29.36 -18.83 17.34
C PRO A 567 30.24 -19.47 18.41
N ALA A 568 29.95 -20.73 18.75
CA ALA A 568 30.83 -21.50 19.62
C ALA A 568 32.23 -21.46 19.00
N ARG A 569 33.23 -20.96 19.74
CA ARG A 569 34.63 -21.12 19.35
C ARG A 569 34.82 -22.62 19.08
N PRO A 570 35.37 -23.03 17.91
CA PRO A 570 35.74 -24.41 17.73
C PRO A 570 36.68 -24.81 18.88
N PRO A 571 36.57 -26.04 19.43
CA PRO A 571 37.50 -26.49 20.43
C PRO A 571 38.91 -26.35 19.87
N GLU A 572 39.78 -25.63 20.57
CA GLU A 572 41.22 -25.68 20.31
C GLU A 572 41.61 -27.16 20.40
N THR A 573 41.92 -27.76 19.26
CA THR A 573 42.66 -29.00 19.22
C THR A 573 44.06 -28.69 19.73
N ALA A 574 44.24 -28.80 21.04
CA ALA A 574 45.56 -28.88 21.65
C ALA A 574 46.10 -30.28 21.34
N ASP A 575 46.75 -30.41 20.19
CA ASP A 575 47.79 -31.41 19.91
C ASP A 575 48.59 -30.95 18.68
N ALA A 576 49.68 -30.21 18.96
CA ALA A 576 50.86 -30.05 18.12
C ALA A 576 52.05 -29.68 19.02
#